data_AF-A0A0B0IDB4-F1
#
_entry.id   AF-A0A0B0IDB4-F1
#
_cell.length_a   1.000
_cell.length_b   1.000
_cell.length_c   1.000
_cell.angle_alpha   90.00
_cell.angle_beta   90.00
_cell.angle_gamma   90.00
#
_symmetry.space_group_name_H-M   'P 1'
#
loop_
_entity.id
_entity.type
_entity.pdbx_description
1 polymer ?
#
loop_
_entity_poly.entity_id
_entity_poly.type
_entity_poly.pdbx_seq_one_letter_code
_entity_poly.pdbx_strand_id
1 'polypeptide(L)'
;MQKGSSFVQYVKKMKGVSVQDPNVRLTDSLISAGGGLIAMILISILAVSLGYPMALGPIGASCLLVFAAYEGPFSQPRHIIGGHILSTVAALSIWDLFGRSHITIGITLAVVVLLMLITKTMHPPAAASAIVAINTQTGWGMLLTIIISAIIVVVISVLYNNLFENRTYPRRWI
;
A
#
# COMPACT_ATOMS: atom_id res chain seq x y z
N MET A 1 2.20 -43.88 13.16
CA MET A 1 1.89 -42.52 12.69
C MET A 1 2.78 -42.20 11.48
N GLN A 2 2.26 -42.36 10.26
CA GLN A 2 3.01 -42.11 9.03
C GLN A 2 3.15 -40.60 8.77
N LYS A 3 4.37 -40.07 8.89
CA LYS A 3 4.77 -38.77 8.34
C LYS A 3 4.66 -38.86 6.81
N GLY A 4 3.55 -38.40 6.23
CA GLY A 4 3.51 -38.14 4.78
C GLY A 4 4.67 -37.23 4.38
N SER A 5 5.31 -37.50 3.23
CA SER A 5 6.54 -36.79 2.84
C SER A 5 6.34 -35.27 2.88
N SER A 6 7.35 -34.54 3.37
CA SER A 6 7.35 -33.07 3.52
C SER A 6 6.82 -32.35 2.26
N PHE A 7 7.14 -32.91 1.08
CA PHE A 7 6.68 -32.41 -0.21
C PHE A 7 5.15 -32.55 -0.41
N VAL A 8 4.56 -33.69 -0.07
CA VAL A 8 3.09 -33.89 -0.19
C VAL A 8 2.35 -32.95 0.74
N GLN A 9 2.85 -32.74 1.96
CA GLN A 9 2.27 -31.76 2.89
C GLN A 9 2.40 -30.32 2.37
N TYR A 10 3.55 -29.96 1.80
CA TYR A 10 3.77 -28.67 1.15
C TYR A 10 2.79 -28.40 0.01
N VAL A 11 2.64 -29.34 -0.94
CA VAL A 11 1.69 -29.20 -2.06
C VAL A 11 0.24 -29.18 -1.57
N LYS A 12 -0.11 -29.95 -0.53
CA LYS A 12 -1.46 -29.92 0.06
C LYS A 12 -1.82 -28.53 0.61
N LYS A 13 -0.87 -27.76 1.15
CA LYS A 13 -1.13 -26.38 1.62
C LYS A 13 -1.55 -25.43 0.48
N MET A 14 -1.11 -25.69 -0.77
CA MET A 14 -1.48 -24.88 -1.93
C MET A 14 -2.94 -25.05 -2.37
N LYS A 15 -3.64 -26.09 -1.90
CA LYS A 15 -5.08 -26.25 -2.16
C LYS A 15 -5.93 -25.17 -1.49
N GLY A 16 -5.35 -24.41 -0.56
CA GLY A 16 -6.05 -23.40 0.21
C GLY A 16 -7.03 -24.00 1.22
N VAL A 17 -7.73 -23.11 1.91
CA VAL A 17 -8.85 -23.46 2.78
C VAL A 17 -10.08 -22.84 2.12
N SER A 18 -11.17 -23.59 2.03
CA SER A 18 -12.43 -23.04 1.53
C SER A 18 -12.94 -21.98 2.50
N VAL A 19 -12.94 -20.73 2.07
CA VAL A 19 -13.56 -19.61 2.78
C VAL A 19 -14.78 -19.20 1.97
N GLN A 20 -15.93 -19.02 2.63
CA GLN A 20 -17.10 -18.44 1.97
C GLN A 20 -16.81 -16.97 1.64
N ASP A 21 -17.06 -16.58 0.39
CA ASP A 21 -16.91 -15.19 0.00
C ASP A 21 -17.94 -14.32 0.73
N PRO A 22 -17.54 -13.15 1.24
CA PRO A 22 -18.47 -12.23 1.87
C PRO A 22 -19.51 -11.73 0.85
N ASN A 23 -20.75 -11.56 1.30
CA ASN A 23 -21.80 -10.97 0.46
C ASN A 23 -21.42 -9.53 0.08
N VAL A 24 -21.20 -9.29 -1.21
CA VAL A 24 -20.86 -7.97 -1.74
C VAL A 24 -22.14 -7.14 -1.85
N ARG A 25 -22.23 -6.05 -1.08
CA ARG A 25 -23.30 -5.06 -1.20
C ARG A 25 -22.91 -4.00 -2.22
N LEU A 26 -23.71 -3.85 -3.28
CA LEU A 26 -23.45 -2.88 -4.35
C LEU A 26 -23.31 -1.44 -3.82
N THR A 27 -24.10 -1.08 -2.81
CA THR A 27 -24.01 0.24 -2.15
C THR A 27 -22.63 0.49 -1.56
N ASP A 28 -22.07 -0.49 -0.83
CA ASP A 28 -20.72 -0.39 -0.28
C ASP A 28 -19.66 -0.29 -1.38
N SER A 29 -19.82 -1.06 -2.47
CA SER A 29 -18.92 -0.97 -3.61
C SER A 29 -18.95 0.42 -4.26
N LEU A 30 -20.12 1.02 -4.45
CA LEU A 30 -20.28 2.36 -5.03
C LEU A 30 -19.70 3.44 -4.13
N ILE A 31 -19.92 3.36 -2.82
CA ILE A 31 -19.32 4.27 -1.84
C ILE A 31 -17.79 4.18 -1.93
N SER A 32 -17.23 2.97 -1.88
CA SER A 32 -15.78 2.78 -1.95
C SER A 32 -15.19 3.30 -3.27
N ALA A 33 -15.88 3.07 -4.40
CA ALA A 33 -15.49 3.61 -5.70
C ALA A 33 -15.52 5.14 -5.73
N GLY A 34 -16.54 5.77 -5.13
CA GLY A 34 -16.67 7.23 -5.04
C GLY A 34 -15.52 7.87 -4.26
N GLY A 35 -15.18 7.33 -3.09
CA GLY A 35 -14.05 7.82 -2.30
C GLY A 35 -12.71 7.66 -3.04
N GLY A 36 -12.51 6.51 -3.67
CA GLY A 36 -11.32 6.23 -4.49
C GLY A 36 -11.19 7.18 -5.68
N LEU A 37 -12.29 7.48 -6.37
CA LEU A 37 -12.33 8.43 -7.50
C LEU A 37 -11.88 9.84 -7.05
N ILE A 38 -12.48 10.37 -5.98
CA ILE A 38 -12.18 11.71 -5.48
C ILE A 38 -10.70 11.82 -5.10
N ALA A 39 -10.19 10.85 -4.33
CA ALA A 39 -8.79 10.83 -3.94
C ALA A 39 -7.86 10.72 -5.14
N MET A 40 -8.16 9.82 -6.08
CA MET A 40 -7.31 9.58 -7.23
C MET A 40 -7.24 10.78 -8.18
N ILE A 41 -8.34 11.53 -8.36
CA ILE A 41 -8.32 12.76 -9.17
C ILE A 41 -7.36 13.79 -8.57
N LEU A 42 -7.48 14.08 -7.28
CA LEU A 42 -6.64 15.08 -6.59
C LEU A 42 -5.15 14.68 -6.60
N ILE A 43 -4.88 13.41 -6.33
CA ILE A 43 -3.52 12.87 -6.32
C ILE A 43 -2.94 12.83 -7.74
N SER A 44 -3.74 12.53 -8.76
CA SER A 44 -3.32 12.56 -10.15
C SER A 44 -2.83 13.94 -10.57
N ILE A 45 -3.63 14.97 -10.28
CA ILE A 45 -3.26 16.37 -10.55
C ILE A 45 -1.96 16.73 -9.83
N LEU A 46 -1.84 16.39 -8.54
CA LEU A 46 -0.64 16.66 -7.75
C LEU A 46 0.60 15.94 -8.29
N ALA A 47 0.55 14.62 -8.44
CA ALA A 47 1.74 13.85 -8.79
C ALA A 47 2.22 14.14 -10.21
N VAL A 48 1.30 14.39 -11.15
CA VAL A 48 1.65 14.80 -12.52
C VAL A 48 2.26 16.20 -12.52
N SER A 49 1.68 17.17 -11.79
CA SER A 49 2.22 18.54 -11.73
C SER A 49 3.60 18.61 -11.05
N LEU A 50 3.87 17.73 -10.09
CA LEU A 50 5.19 17.60 -9.46
C LEU A 50 6.21 16.80 -10.28
N GLY A 51 5.83 16.24 -11.44
CA GLY A 51 6.72 15.46 -12.30
C GLY A 51 6.94 14.01 -11.86
N TYR A 52 6.07 13.47 -11.00
CA TYR A 52 6.15 12.11 -10.45
C TYR A 52 4.91 11.24 -10.78
N PRO A 53 4.49 11.11 -12.05
CA PRO A 53 3.30 10.34 -12.43
C PRO A 53 3.41 8.84 -12.08
N MET A 54 4.63 8.32 -11.92
CA MET A 54 4.85 6.94 -11.50
C MET A 54 4.36 6.66 -10.06
N ALA A 55 4.17 7.70 -9.22
CA ALA A 55 3.59 7.56 -7.88
C ALA A 55 2.11 7.13 -7.91
N LEU A 56 1.42 7.29 -9.04
CA LEU A 56 0.00 6.94 -9.18
C LEU A 56 -0.25 5.44 -9.02
N GLY A 57 0.69 4.58 -9.43
CA GLY A 57 0.58 3.14 -9.25
C GLY A 57 0.40 2.71 -7.78
N PRO A 58 1.41 2.96 -6.92
CA PRO A 58 1.31 2.58 -5.51
C PRO A 58 0.25 3.37 -4.73
N ILE A 59 0.07 4.66 -5.01
CA ILE A 59 -0.96 5.45 -4.32
C ILE A 59 -2.37 5.03 -4.76
N GLY A 60 -2.58 4.71 -6.04
CA GLY A 60 -3.85 4.17 -6.52
C GLY A 60 -4.21 2.84 -5.84
N ALA A 61 -3.23 1.96 -5.63
CA ALA A 61 -3.43 0.74 -4.83
C ALA A 61 -3.74 1.05 -3.35
N SER A 62 -3.19 2.14 -2.80
CA SER A 62 -3.53 2.64 -1.46
C SER A 62 -4.97 3.11 -1.39
N CYS A 63 -5.44 3.87 -2.40
CA CYS A 63 -6.84 4.29 -2.53
C CYS A 63 -7.77 3.06 -2.56
N LEU A 64 -7.49 2.08 -3.43
CA LEU A 64 -8.29 0.86 -3.49
C LEU A 64 -8.37 0.18 -2.11
N LEU A 65 -7.23 -0.01 -1.46
CA LEU A 65 -7.16 -0.69 -0.17
C LEU A 65 -7.94 0.07 0.93
N VAL A 66 -7.73 1.38 1.05
CA VAL A 66 -8.33 2.17 2.13
C VAL A 66 -9.83 2.39 1.98
N PHE A 67 -10.35 2.46 0.74
CA PHE A 67 -11.78 2.65 0.53
C PHE A 67 -12.53 1.31 0.46
N ALA A 68 -11.97 0.28 -0.18
CA ALA A 68 -12.63 -1.03 -0.27
C ALA A 68 -12.49 -1.84 1.02
N ALA A 69 -11.37 -1.73 1.73
CA ALA A 69 -11.09 -2.44 2.98
C ALA A 69 -10.77 -1.44 4.10
N TYR A 70 -11.64 -0.45 4.32
CA TYR A 70 -11.44 0.64 5.28
C TYR A 70 -11.25 0.17 6.73
N GLU A 71 -11.85 -0.97 7.11
CA GLU A 71 -11.68 -1.57 8.44
C GLU A 71 -10.38 -2.37 8.58
N GLY A 72 -9.73 -2.68 7.46
CA GLY A 72 -8.56 -3.53 7.40
C GLY A 72 -7.38 -2.95 8.18
N PRO A 73 -6.56 -3.79 8.84
CA PRO A 73 -5.42 -3.31 9.63
C PRO A 73 -4.41 -2.54 8.78
N PHE A 74 -4.20 -2.97 7.53
CA PHE A 74 -3.23 -2.34 6.61
C PHE A 74 -3.74 -1.06 5.95
N SER A 75 -5.02 -0.74 6.13
CA SER A 75 -5.66 0.48 5.64
C SER A 75 -5.57 1.63 6.63
N GLN A 76 -5.08 1.39 7.86
CA GLN A 76 -5.09 2.43 8.90
C GLN A 76 -3.99 3.49 8.69
N PRO A 77 -4.20 4.74 9.15
CA PRO A 77 -3.33 5.88 8.84
C PRO A 77 -1.83 5.66 9.09
N ARG A 78 -1.44 5.08 10.22
CA ARG A 78 -0.04 4.74 10.53
C ARG A 78 0.59 3.84 9.47
N HIS A 79 -0.15 2.86 8.97
CA HIS A 79 0.35 1.92 7.99
C HIS A 79 0.54 2.61 6.64
N ILE A 80 -0.45 3.41 6.21
CA ILE A 80 -0.36 4.16 4.95
C ILE A 80 0.85 5.10 4.99
N ILE A 81 0.89 6.04 5.94
CA ILE A 81 1.92 7.09 5.97
C ILE A 81 3.28 6.49 6.31
N GLY A 82 3.36 5.71 7.39
CA GLY A 82 4.62 5.11 7.85
C GLY A 82 5.19 4.10 6.87
N GLY A 83 4.33 3.26 6.28
CA GLY A 83 4.71 2.30 5.25
C GLY A 83 5.33 3.00 4.05
N HIS A 84 4.65 4.01 3.49
CA HIS A 84 5.14 4.76 2.32
C HIS A 84 6.46 5.47 2.60
N ILE A 85 6.57 6.19 3.73
CA ILE A 85 7.80 6.90 4.10
C ILE A 85 8.97 5.93 4.23
N LEU A 86 8.84 4.89 5.07
CA LEU A 86 9.92 3.94 5.32
C LEU A 86 10.35 3.23 4.03
N SER A 87 9.37 2.87 3.20
CA SER A 87 9.62 2.14 1.96
C SER A 87 10.37 2.98 0.94
N THR A 88 9.91 4.21 0.69
CA THR A 88 10.54 5.12 -0.28
C THR A 88 11.91 5.58 0.19
N VAL A 89 12.09 5.91 1.48
CA VAL A 89 13.41 6.27 2.04
C VAL A 89 14.41 5.12 1.88
N ALA A 90 14.00 3.89 2.21
CA ALA A 90 14.88 2.72 2.08
C ALA A 90 15.29 2.49 0.62
N ALA A 91 14.35 2.56 -0.33
CA ALA A 91 14.63 2.38 -1.75
C ALA A 91 15.61 3.43 -2.30
N LEU A 92 15.38 4.70 -1.97
CA LEU A 92 16.25 5.79 -2.41
C LEU A 92 17.64 5.69 -1.79
N SER A 93 17.74 5.32 -0.51
CA SER A 93 19.03 5.11 0.17
C SER A 93 19.82 3.95 -0.45
N ILE A 94 19.14 2.83 -0.76
CA ILE A 94 19.77 1.69 -1.43
C ILE A 94 20.24 2.07 -2.83
N TRP A 95 19.43 2.84 -3.56
CA TRP A 95 19.80 3.31 -4.88
C TRP A 95 21.01 4.26 -4.86
N ASP A 96 21.04 5.22 -3.94
CA ASP A 96 22.17 6.15 -3.80
C ASP A 96 23.48 5.42 -3.43
N LEU A 97 23.41 4.41 -2.57
CA LEU A 97 24.58 3.68 -2.09
C LEU A 97 25.10 2.62 -3.06
N PHE A 98 24.20 1.92 -3.76
CA PHE A 98 24.55 0.72 -4.53
C PHE A 98 24.14 0.79 -6.00
N GLY A 99 23.47 1.86 -6.42
CA GLY A 99 22.94 2.01 -7.77
C GLY A 99 21.75 1.07 -8.06
N ARG A 100 21.23 1.19 -9.30
CA ARG A 100 20.11 0.40 -9.77
C ARG A 100 20.62 -0.87 -10.46
N SER A 101 20.23 -2.04 -9.94
CA SER A 101 20.47 -3.36 -10.54
C SER A 101 19.34 -4.33 -10.18
N HIS A 102 19.27 -5.49 -10.85
CA HIS A 102 18.30 -6.54 -10.50
C HIS A 102 18.46 -7.01 -9.05
N ILE A 103 19.70 -7.06 -8.56
CA ILE A 103 20.01 -7.45 -7.18
C ILE A 103 19.53 -6.36 -6.21
N THR A 104 19.79 -5.08 -6.46
CA THR A 104 19.39 -4.00 -5.54
C THR A 104 17.88 -3.80 -5.50
N ILE A 105 17.14 -4.10 -6.58
CA ILE A 105 15.67 -4.16 -6.56
C ILE A 105 15.18 -5.26 -5.61
N GLY A 106 15.77 -6.46 -5.69
CA GLY A 106 15.43 -7.58 -4.78
C GLY A 106 15.77 -7.27 -3.32
N ILE A 107 16.95 -6.69 -3.07
CA ILE A 107 17.37 -6.23 -1.74
C ILE A 107 16.40 -5.17 -1.21
N THR A 108 15.99 -4.21 -2.05
CA THR A 108 15.02 -3.17 -1.67
C THR A 108 13.73 -3.80 -1.17
N LEU A 109 13.14 -4.75 -1.91
CA LEU A 109 11.92 -5.42 -1.47
C LEU A 109 12.12 -6.12 -0.11
N ALA A 110 13.21 -6.86 0.05
CA ALA A 110 13.50 -7.59 1.28
C ALA A 110 13.66 -6.65 2.49
N VAL A 111 14.42 -5.56 2.33
CA VAL A 111 14.63 -4.54 3.37
C VAL A 111 13.32 -3.86 3.73
N VAL A 112 12.54 -3.46 2.74
CA VAL A 112 11.26 -2.77 2.93
C VAL A 112 10.25 -3.63 3.67
N VAL A 113 10.13 -4.92 3.30
CA VAL A 113 9.28 -5.88 4.00
C VAL A 113 9.75 -6.04 5.45
N LEU A 114 11.05 -6.25 5.67
CA LEU A 114 11.62 -6.39 7.01
C LEU A 114 11.35 -5.15 7.88
N LEU A 115 11.58 -3.94 7.34
CA LEU A 115 11.34 -2.69 8.03
C LEU A 115 9.89 -2.58 8.45
N MET A 116 8.94 -2.73 7.52
CA MET A 116 7.51 -2.61 7.84
C MET A 116 7.03 -3.68 8.83
N LEU A 117 7.60 -4.89 8.82
CA LEU A 117 7.30 -5.93 9.80
C LEU A 117 7.77 -5.53 11.20
N ILE A 118 9.01 -5.04 11.33
CA ILE A 118 9.60 -4.64 12.62
C ILE A 118 8.90 -3.40 13.18
N THR A 119 8.62 -2.40 12.35
CA THR A 119 7.99 -1.14 12.76
C THR A 119 6.47 -1.24 12.91
N LYS A 120 5.89 -2.38 12.52
CA LYS A 120 4.44 -2.64 12.48
C LYS A 120 3.71 -1.58 11.65
N THR A 121 4.25 -1.26 10.48
CA THR A 121 3.70 -0.31 9.51
C THR A 121 3.41 -0.98 8.17
N MET A 122 3.05 -2.27 8.20
CA MET A 122 2.74 -3.03 6.99
C MET A 122 1.61 -2.36 6.17
N HIS A 123 1.99 -1.87 5.00
CA HIS A 123 1.08 -1.37 3.98
C HIS A 123 1.58 -1.88 2.63
N PRO A 124 1.02 -2.98 2.10
CA PRO A 124 1.52 -3.60 0.86
C PRO A 124 1.70 -2.63 -0.33
N PRO A 125 0.82 -1.64 -0.55
CA PRO A 125 1.04 -0.63 -1.59
C PRO A 125 2.33 0.18 -1.45
N ALA A 126 2.85 0.36 -0.23
CA ALA A 126 4.11 1.06 0.01
C ALA A 126 5.34 0.29 -0.50
N ALA A 127 5.29 -1.05 -0.53
CA ALA A 127 6.34 -1.83 -1.16
C ALA A 127 6.44 -1.49 -2.66
N ALA A 128 5.30 -1.26 -3.33
CA ALA A 128 5.30 -0.80 -4.72
C ALA A 128 5.90 0.61 -4.88
N SER A 129 5.70 1.53 -3.91
CA SER A 129 6.39 2.84 -3.91
C SER A 129 7.91 2.70 -3.90
N ALA A 130 8.43 1.77 -3.10
CA ALA A 130 9.85 1.45 -3.04
C ALA A 130 10.38 0.97 -4.39
N ILE A 131 9.68 0.01 -5.00
CA ILE A 131 10.07 -0.59 -6.29
C ILE A 131 10.02 0.42 -7.42
N VAL A 132 8.98 1.27 -7.46
CA VAL A 132 8.91 2.38 -8.43
C VAL A 132 10.09 3.32 -8.22
N ALA A 133 10.37 3.75 -6.98
CA ALA A 133 11.45 4.71 -6.70
C ALA A 133 12.81 4.25 -7.23
N ILE A 134 13.23 3.02 -6.89
CA ILE A 134 14.50 2.47 -7.36
C ILE A 134 14.49 2.13 -8.86
N ASN A 135 13.39 1.57 -9.38
CA ASN A 135 13.38 1.08 -10.75
C ASN A 135 13.29 2.22 -11.78
N THR A 136 12.58 3.30 -11.46
CA THR A 136 12.49 4.49 -12.33
C THR A 136 13.44 5.60 -11.92
N GLN A 137 14.34 5.36 -10.95
CA GLN A 137 15.44 6.27 -10.60
C GLN A 137 14.95 7.69 -10.29
N THR A 138 13.90 7.79 -9.46
CA THR A 138 13.10 9.02 -9.35
C THR A 138 13.77 10.17 -8.60
N GLY A 139 14.79 9.90 -7.78
CA GLY A 139 15.35 10.90 -6.89
C GLY A 139 14.51 11.14 -5.63
N TRP A 140 15.10 11.89 -4.70
CA TRP A 140 14.48 12.23 -3.42
C TRP A 140 13.20 13.07 -3.53
N GLY A 141 12.94 13.73 -4.66
CA GLY A 141 11.69 14.47 -4.86
C GLY A 141 10.45 13.55 -4.91
N MET A 142 10.60 12.25 -5.23
CA MET A 142 9.50 11.30 -5.13
C MET A 142 9.00 11.13 -3.69
N LEU A 143 9.89 11.25 -2.69
CA LEU A 143 9.51 11.12 -1.28
C LEU A 143 8.46 12.15 -0.89
N LEU A 144 8.66 13.41 -1.28
CA LEU A 144 7.71 14.49 -0.99
C LEU A 144 6.35 14.22 -1.65
N THR A 145 6.35 13.82 -2.93
CA THR A 145 5.11 13.47 -3.64
C THR A 145 4.36 12.34 -2.95
N ILE A 146 5.07 11.28 -2.55
CA ILE A 146 4.47 10.13 -1.86
C ILE A 146 3.92 10.53 -0.49
N ILE A 147 4.64 11.35 0.30
CA ILE A 147 4.18 11.83 1.61
C ILE A 147 2.88 12.63 1.46
N ILE A 148 2.87 13.63 0.59
CA ILE A 148 1.69 14.49 0.39
C ILE A 148 0.52 13.64 -0.12
N SER A 149 0.77 12.73 -1.07
CA SER A 149 -0.26 11.83 -1.59
C SER A 149 -0.83 10.92 -0.51
N ALA A 150 0.02 10.31 0.34
CA ALA A 150 -0.42 9.47 1.45
C ALA A 150 -1.26 10.25 2.47
N ILE A 151 -0.88 11.50 2.78
CA ILE A 151 -1.66 12.39 3.65
C ILE A 151 -3.02 12.69 3.01
N ILE A 152 -3.07 13.03 1.72
CA ILE A 152 -4.32 13.27 0.99
C ILE A 152 -5.22 12.04 1.04
N VAL A 153 -4.69 10.84 0.78
CA VAL A 153 -5.45 9.59 0.91
C VAL A 153 -6.07 9.49 2.30
N VAL A 154 -5.26 9.63 3.36
CA VAL A 154 -5.76 9.52 4.74
C VAL A 154 -6.83 10.58 5.04
N VAL A 155 -6.60 11.84 4.69
CA VAL A 155 -7.55 12.93 4.94
C VAL A 155 -8.87 12.67 4.23
N ILE A 156 -8.83 12.32 2.95
CA ILE A 156 -10.06 12.02 2.20
C ILE A 156 -10.74 10.77 2.76
N SER A 157 -10.00 9.74 3.15
CA SER A 157 -10.58 8.55 3.77
C SER A 157 -11.24 8.83 5.11
N VAL A 158 -10.67 9.72 5.93
CA VAL A 158 -11.30 10.18 7.19
C VAL A 158 -12.56 10.97 6.89
N LEU A 159 -12.52 11.95 5.99
CA LEU A 159 -13.69 12.76 5.70
C LEU A 159 -14.81 11.93 5.04
N TYR A 160 -14.48 11.18 4.01
CA TYR A 160 -15.45 10.50 3.16
C TYR A 160 -16.08 9.27 3.82
N ASN A 161 -15.29 8.39 4.44
CA ASN A 161 -15.87 7.17 5.04
C ASN A 161 -16.80 7.51 6.21
N ASN A 162 -16.56 8.59 6.96
CA ASN A 162 -17.44 8.98 8.07
C ASN A 162 -18.70 9.75 7.63
N LEU A 163 -18.90 9.99 6.33
CA LEU A 163 -20.19 10.52 5.82
C LEU A 163 -21.31 9.46 5.83
N PHE A 164 -20.95 8.17 5.96
CA PHE A 164 -21.89 7.06 5.87
C PHE A 164 -22.06 6.40 7.23
N GLU A 165 -23.29 6.28 7.71
CA GLU A 165 -23.62 5.75 9.04
C GLU A 165 -23.05 4.35 9.31
N ASN A 166 -22.94 3.53 8.26
CA ASN A 166 -22.45 2.15 8.36
C ASN A 166 -20.91 2.02 8.30
N ARG A 167 -20.17 3.13 8.28
CA ARG A 167 -18.71 3.13 8.17
C ARG A 167 -18.09 3.93 9.31
N THR A 168 -16.87 3.55 9.67
CA THR A 168 -16.07 4.29 10.66
C THR A 168 -14.61 4.17 10.28
N TYR A 169 -13.95 5.31 10.10
CA TYR A 169 -12.52 5.36 9.77
C TYR A 169 -11.84 6.58 10.43
N PRO A 170 -10.66 6.44 11.03
CA PRO A 170 -9.91 5.20 11.16
C PRO A 170 -10.45 4.32 12.28
N ARG A 171 -10.23 3.02 12.18
CA ARG A 171 -10.40 2.09 13.32
C ARG A 171 -9.28 2.28 14.35
N ARG A 172 -8.10 2.73 13.92
CA ARG A 172 -6.94 2.96 14.79
C ARG A 172 -5.97 3.98 14.18
N TRP A 173 -5.48 4.94 14.97
CA TRP A 173 -4.50 5.92 14.51
C TRP A 173 -3.05 5.43 14.55
N ILE A 174 -2.63 4.79 15.65
CA ILE A 174 -1.25 4.33 15.94
C ILE A 174 -1.22 2.85 16.25
#